data_AF-A0A482VAD3-F1
#
_entry.id   AF-A0A482VAD3-F1
#
_cell.length_a   1.000
_cell.length_b   1.000
_cell.length_c   1.000
_cell.angle_alpha   90.00
_cell.angle_beta   90.00
_cell.angle_gamma   90.00
#
_symmetry.space_group_name_H-M   'P 1'
#
loop_
_entity.id
_entity.type
_entity.pdbx_description
1 polymer ?
#
loop_
_entity_poly.entity_id
_entity_poly.type
_entity_poly.pdbx_seq_one_letter_code
_entity_poly.pdbx_strand_id
1 'polypeptide(L)'
;MVWADITSQENTGLVHINGGRLTAHRYITDVLEPRVVPFAPYIGDNFIYIQDNARPHISGIVNQYFKQVGIVKLTSTKLRPQSHRASVGECRTENCSILQPFQN
;
A
#
# COMPACT_ATOMS: atom_id res chain seq x y z
N MET A 1 -5.23 13.82 -5.60
CA MET A 1 -4.97 12.38 -5.86
C MET A 1 -5.48 11.62 -4.65
N VAL A 2 -5.99 10.40 -4.83
CA VAL A 2 -6.54 9.61 -3.72
C VAL A 2 -5.75 8.31 -3.60
N TRP A 3 -5.50 7.87 -2.37
CA TRP A 3 -4.87 6.60 -2.06
C TRP A 3 -5.81 5.77 -1.18
N ALA A 4 -5.84 4.46 -1.39
CA ALA A 4 -6.68 3.54 -0.67
C ALA A 4 -5.84 2.32 -0.26
N ASP A 5 -5.97 1.92 0.99
CA ASP A 5 -5.54 0.62 1.47
C ASP A 5 -6.72 -0.31 1.69
N ILE A 6 -6.46 -1.59 1.51
CA ILE A 6 -7.44 -2.64 1.77
C ILE A 6 -6.68 -3.75 2.45
N THR A 7 -7.24 -4.22 3.56
CA THR A 7 -6.73 -5.36 4.29
C THR A 7 -7.71 -6.51 4.14
N SER A 8 -7.28 -7.75 4.35
CA SER A 8 -8.20 -8.90 4.28
C SER A 8 -9.26 -8.88 5.39
N GLN A 9 -9.05 -8.06 6.42
CA GLN A 9 -9.94 -7.98 7.58
C GLN A 9 -10.87 -6.76 7.48
N GLU A 10 -10.39 -5.63 6.94
CA GLU A 10 -11.16 -4.39 6.83
C GLU A 10 -10.77 -3.55 5.60
N ASN A 11 -11.73 -2.76 5.11
CA ASN A 11 -11.48 -1.70 4.13
C ASN A 11 -11.00 -0.44 4.87
N THR A 12 -9.72 -0.13 4.76
CA THR A 12 -9.13 1.04 5.41
C THR A 12 -9.38 2.27 4.53
N GLY A 13 -10.01 3.30 5.12
CA GLY A 13 -10.65 4.39 4.35
C GLY A 13 -9.72 5.18 3.41
N LEU A 14 -10.30 5.88 2.44
CA LEU A 14 -9.57 6.66 1.43
C LEU A 14 -8.77 7.84 2.04
N VAL A 15 -7.56 8.09 1.53
CA VAL A 15 -6.71 9.26 1.83
C VAL A 15 -6.72 10.20 0.64
N HIS A 16 -7.05 11.47 0.89
CA HIS A 16 -6.79 12.53 -0.08
C HIS A 16 -5.36 13.04 0.06
N ILE A 17 -4.56 12.79 -0.98
CA ILE A 17 -3.21 13.33 -1.11
C ILE A 17 -3.30 14.66 -1.87
N ASN A 18 -3.09 15.75 -1.14
CA ASN A 18 -3.19 17.12 -1.62
C ASN A 18 -1.88 17.59 -2.26
N GLY A 19 -1.89 18.51 -3.22
CA GLY A 19 -0.64 19.13 -3.73
C GLY A 19 0.06 18.42 -4.90
N GLY A 20 -0.69 17.82 -5.82
CA GLY A 20 -0.14 17.37 -7.11
C GLY A 20 0.51 15.98 -7.09
N ARG A 21 1.61 15.81 -7.82
CA ARG A 21 2.21 14.49 -8.13
C ARG A 21 2.83 13.82 -6.90
N LEU A 22 2.59 12.52 -6.74
CA LEU A 22 3.26 11.70 -5.73
C LEU A 22 4.76 11.54 -6.03
N THR A 23 5.61 11.96 -5.11
CA THR A 23 7.06 11.67 -5.13
C THR A 23 7.36 10.57 -4.12
N ALA A 24 8.55 9.97 -4.19
CA ALA A 24 8.96 8.95 -3.23
C ALA A 24 8.92 9.44 -1.77
N HIS A 25 9.42 10.66 -1.52
CA HIS A 25 9.36 11.28 -0.19
C HIS A 25 7.92 11.46 0.29
N ARG A 26 7.06 11.98 -0.58
CA ARG A 26 5.65 12.19 -0.26
C ARG A 26 4.88 10.90 -0.08
N TYR A 27 5.27 9.83 -0.76
CA TYR A 27 4.70 8.52 -0.49
C TYR A 27 5.02 8.04 0.93
N ILE A 28 6.23 8.34 1.44
CA ILE A 28 6.57 8.01 2.83
C ILE A 28 5.75 8.86 3.79
N THR A 29 5.81 10.19 3.67
CA THR A 29 5.22 11.12 4.64
C THR A 29 3.70 11.19 4.58
N ASP A 30 3.12 11.12 3.37
CA ASP A 30 1.69 11.35 3.17
C ASP A 30 0.90 10.03 3.21
N VAL A 31 1.58 8.88 3.10
CA VAL A 31 0.93 7.56 3.02
C VAL A 31 1.52 6.56 4.01
N LEU A 32 2.81 6.20 3.90
CA LEU A 32 3.35 5.09 4.70
C LEU A 32 3.39 5.41 6.20
N GLU A 33 3.90 6.58 6.57
CA GLU A 33 4.00 7.05 7.97
C GLU A 33 2.64 7.16 8.68
N PRO A 34 1.62 7.82 8.11
CA PRO A 34 0.35 7.99 8.81
C PRO A 34 -0.59 6.79 8.70
N ARG A 35 -0.43 5.91 7.69
CA ARG A 35 -1.37 4.80 7.46
C ARG A 35 -0.75 3.42 7.65
N VAL A 36 0.34 3.13 6.97
CA VAL A 36 0.88 1.76 6.90
C VAL A 36 1.64 1.38 8.17
N VAL A 37 2.49 2.28 8.68
CA VAL A 37 3.33 2.01 9.85
C VAL A 37 2.52 1.86 11.15
N PRO A 38 1.54 2.71 11.46
CA PRO A 38 0.71 2.54 12.65
C PRO A 38 -0.16 1.29 12.55
N PHE A 39 -0.52 0.88 11.33
CA PHE A 39 -1.38 -0.28 11.09
C PHE A 39 -0.64 -1.62 11.25
N ALA A 40 0.65 -1.69 10.89
CA ALA A 40 1.42 -2.92 10.91
C ALA A 40 1.38 -3.68 12.27
N PRO A 41 1.53 -3.02 13.44
CA PRO A 41 1.41 -3.67 14.74
C PRO A 41 0.03 -4.29 15.04
N TYR A 42 -1.05 -3.77 14.45
CA TYR A 42 -2.41 -4.30 14.69
C TYR A 42 -2.62 -5.68 14.03
N ILE A 43 -1.98 -5.92 12.88
CA ILE A 43 -2.00 -7.23 12.21
C ILE A 43 -0.96 -8.18 12.83
N GLY A 44 0.15 -7.63 13.32
CA GLY A 44 1.24 -8.39 13.92
C GLY A 44 2.22 -8.96 12.90
N ASP A 45 3.00 -9.96 13.32
CA ASP A 45 4.19 -10.46 12.60
C ASP A 45 3.93 -10.99 11.18
N ASN A 46 2.66 -11.27 10.84
CA ASN A 46 2.26 -11.73 9.52
C ASN A 46 1.92 -10.57 8.55
N PHE A 47 2.14 -9.32 8.94
CA PHE A 47 1.86 -8.17 8.10
C PHE A 47 2.76 -8.12 6.86
N ILE A 48 2.13 -8.16 5.70
CA ILE A 48 2.81 -8.04 4.40
C ILE A 48 2.13 -6.95 3.61
N TYR A 49 2.89 -5.92 3.26
CA TYR A 49 2.42 -4.81 2.46
C TYR A 49 2.60 -5.10 0.97
N ILE A 50 1.49 -5.17 0.22
CA ILE A 50 1.52 -5.37 -1.24
C ILE A 50 1.24 -4.04 -1.91
N GLN A 51 2.09 -3.64 -2.86
CA GLN A 51 1.93 -2.42 -3.66
C GLN A 51 2.25 -2.68 -5.14
N ASP A 52 1.80 -1.76 -6.00
CA ASP A 52 2.19 -1.74 -7.41
C ASP A 52 3.65 -1.31 -7.63
N ASN A 53 4.07 -1.32 -8.89
CA ASN A 53 5.41 -0.95 -9.32
C ASN A 53 5.54 0.53 -9.75
N ALA A 54 4.66 1.42 -9.29
CA ALA A 54 4.78 2.83 -9.63
C ALA A 54 6.15 3.37 -9.15
N ARG A 55 6.75 4.25 -9.95
CA ARG A 55 8.12 4.74 -9.73
C ARG A 55 8.37 5.27 -8.30
N PRO A 56 7.46 6.04 -7.66
CA PRO A 56 7.63 6.44 -6.27
C PRO A 56 7.73 5.25 -5.31
N HIS A 57 6.88 4.24 -5.51
CA HIS A 57 6.71 3.09 -4.61
C HIS A 57 7.90 2.11 -4.64
N ILE A 58 8.62 2.03 -5.76
CA ILE A 58 9.79 1.14 -5.91
C ILE A 58 11.14 1.86 -5.77
N SER A 59 11.12 3.15 -5.44
CA SER A 59 12.34 3.95 -5.26
C SER A 59 13.24 3.42 -4.14
N GLY A 60 14.55 3.72 -4.24
CA GLY A 60 15.54 3.31 -3.24
C GLY A 60 15.21 3.81 -1.84
N ILE A 61 14.74 5.05 -1.72
CA ILE A 61 14.38 5.67 -0.43
C ILE A 61 13.19 4.95 0.19
N VAL A 62 12.15 4.62 -0.58
CA VAL A 62 10.99 3.87 -0.09
C VAL A 62 11.39 2.46 0.34
N ASN A 63 12.26 1.79 -0.42
CA ASN A 63 12.77 0.47 -0.04
C ASN A 63 13.59 0.51 1.25
N GLN A 64 14.41 1.55 1.45
CA GLN A 64 15.16 1.74 2.68
C GLN A 64 14.23 2.02 3.86
N TYR A 65 13.19 2.83 3.65
CA TYR A 65 12.20 3.13 4.67
C TYR A 65 11.48 1.86 5.15
N PHE A 66 11.00 1.01 4.25
CA PHE A 66 10.40 -0.29 4.63
C PHE A 66 11.32 -1.16 5.48
N LYS A 67 12.63 -1.17 5.20
CA LYS A 67 13.62 -1.89 6.02
C LYS A 67 13.78 -1.26 7.40
N GLN A 68 13.77 0.07 7.50
CA GLN A 68 13.91 0.80 8.76
C GLN A 68 12.72 0.54 9.70
N VAL A 69 11.50 0.50 9.16
CA VAL A 69 10.28 0.23 9.95
C VAL A 69 9.98 -1.26 10.11
N GLY A 70 10.82 -2.15 9.56
CA GLY A 70 10.67 -3.60 9.71
C GLY A 70 9.48 -4.21 8.96
N ILE A 71 8.95 -3.53 7.94
CA ILE A 71 7.78 -4.00 7.19
C ILE A 71 8.21 -4.77 5.94
N VAL A 72 7.68 -5.98 5.80
CA VAL A 72 7.89 -6.79 4.59
C VAL A 72 6.98 -6.29 3.47
N LYS A 73 7.62 -5.89 2.36
CA LYS A 73 6.94 -5.42 1.16
C LYS A 73 7.01 -6.45 0.03
N LEU A 74 5.89 -6.63 -0.68
CA LEU A 74 5.82 -7.32 -1.96
C LEU A 74 5.33 -6.37 -3.07
N THR A 75 5.83 -6.59 -4.28
CA THR A 75 5.33 -5.90 -5.47
C THR A 75 4.40 -6.81 -6.25
N SER A 76 3.41 -6.26 -6.94
CA SER A 76 2.40 -7.05 -7.68
C SER A 76 3.00 -8.04 -8.69
N THR A 77 4.17 -7.75 -9.28
CA THR A 77 4.90 -8.68 -10.16
C THR A 77 5.46 -9.93 -9.47
N LYS A 78 5.54 -9.94 -8.13
CA LYS A 78 6.00 -11.08 -7.33
C LYS A 78 4.85 -11.96 -6.83
N LEU A 79 3.60 -11.57 -7.08
CA LEU A 79 2.44 -12.38 -6.71
C LEU A 79 2.13 -13.38 -7.83
N ARG A 80 2.22 -14.68 -7.52
CA ARG A 80 1.51 -15.75 -8.25
C ARG A 80 0.15 -15.99 -7.56
N PRO A 81 -0.91 -16.45 -8.26
CA PRO A 81 -2.31 -16.30 -7.82
C PRO A 81 -2.78 -17.15 -6.62
N GLN A 82 -1.93 -17.54 -5.68
CA GLN A 82 -2.28 -18.54 -4.66
C GLN A 82 -2.06 -18.11 -3.19
N SER A 83 -2.13 -16.83 -2.86
CA SER A 83 -2.08 -16.43 -1.45
C SER A 83 -3.10 -15.37 -1.08
N HIS A 84 -3.94 -15.69 -0.10
CA HIS A 84 -4.85 -14.79 0.60
C HIS A 84 -4.05 -13.64 1.24
N ARG A 85 -3.91 -12.48 0.58
CA ARG A 85 -3.15 -11.33 1.10
C ARG A 85 -3.75 -9.99 0.63
N ALA A 86 -3.68 -9.00 1.53
CA ALA A 86 -4.14 -7.62 1.36
C ALA A 86 -3.49 -6.92 0.16
N SER A 87 -4.29 -6.34 -0.75
CA SER A 87 -3.80 -5.61 -1.94
C SER A 87 -4.06 -4.11 -1.78
N VAL A 88 -3.03 -3.28 -1.87
CA VAL A 88 -3.14 -1.81 -1.81
C VAL A 88 -2.90 -1.23 -3.20
N GLY A 89 -3.86 -0.47 -3.71
CA GLY A 89 -3.87 0.07 -5.07
C GLY A 89 -4.04 1.59 -5.11
N GLU A 90 -3.36 2.25 -6.05
CA GLU A 90 -3.54 3.69 -6.33
C GLU A 90 -4.71 3.89 -7.33
N CYS A 91 -5.78 4.57 -6.92
CA CYS A 91 -6.91 4.90 -7.79
C CYS A 91 -6.77 6.34 -8.33
N ARG A 92 -6.60 6.50 -9.64
CA ARG A 92 -6.38 7.83 -10.27
C ARG A 92 -7.60 8.52 -10.88
N THR A 93 -8.79 7.90 -10.92
CA THR A 93 -10.02 8.54 -11.43
C THR A 93 -11.28 7.81 -10.93
N GLU A 94 -12.43 8.49 -11.01
CA GLU A 94 -13.75 8.17 -10.41
C GLU A 94 -14.37 6.81 -10.75
N ASN A 95 -13.73 6.00 -11.59
CA ASN A 95 -14.07 4.61 -11.83
C ASN A 95 -12.87 3.73 -11.50
N CYS A 96 -12.70 3.42 -10.21
CA CYS A 96 -11.68 2.48 -9.78
C CYS A 96 -12.26 1.08 -9.75
N SER A 97 -11.76 0.20 -10.62
CA SER A 97 -11.93 -1.25 -10.49
C SER A 97 -11.13 -1.70 -9.27
N ILE A 98 -11.77 -1.60 -8.10
CA ILE A 98 -11.37 -2.27 -6.88
C ILE A 98 -11.16 -3.74 -7.27
N LEU A 99 -9.93 -4.25 -7.14
CA LEU A 99 -9.74 -5.70 -7.14
C LEU A 99 -10.57 -6.21 -5.97
N GLN A 100 -11.71 -6.80 -6.30
CA GLN A 100 -12.74 -7.20 -5.35
C GLN A 100 -12.10 -8.04 -4.23
N PRO A 101 -12.62 -7.98 -3.00
CA PRO A 101 -12.31 -9.02 -2.03
C PRO A 101 -12.60 -10.35 -2.72
N PHE A 102 -11.65 -11.28 -2.72
CA PHE A 102 -11.93 -12.67 -3.06
C PHE A 102 -13.03 -13.13 -2.08
N GLN A 103 -14.27 -13.01 -2.50
CA GLN A 103 -15.39 -13.74 -1.92
C GLN A 103 -15.18 -15.19 -2.37
N ASN A 104 -15.28 -16.07 -1.38
CA ASN A 104 -15.01 -17.50 -1.45
C ASN A 104 -15.64 -18.18 -2.67
#